data_AF-A0A8B6LFQ8-F1
#
_entry.id   AF-A0A8B6LFQ8-F1
#
_cell.length_a   1.000
_cell.length_b   1.000
_cell.length_c   1.000
_cell.angle_alpha   90.00
_cell.angle_beta   90.00
_cell.angle_gamma   90.00
#
_symmetry.space_group_name_H-M   'P 1'
#
loop_
_entity.id
_entity.type
_entity.pdbx_description
1 polymer ?
#
loop_
_entity_poly.entity_id
_entity_poly.type
_entity_poly.pdbx_seq_one_letter_code
_entity_poly.pdbx_strand_id
1 'polypeptide(L)' 'MTALNPDARDRLYADCARAISEAGVERESLFLARLALLLFEQIGDEARCRTALAQALDGLPMPSLSAAAAMGRVG' A
#
# COMPACT_ATOMS: atom_id res chain seq x y z
N MET A 1 -1.84 8.04 20.33
CA MET A 1 -2.50 7.47 19.12
C MET A 1 -3.18 6.18 19.53
N THR A 2 -4.50 6.11 19.38
CA THR A 2 -5.27 4.90 19.71
C THR A 2 -5.12 3.91 18.55
N ALA A 3 -4.57 2.73 18.81
CA ALA A 3 -4.46 1.69 17.80
C ALA A 3 -5.87 1.16 17.43
N LEU A 4 -6.05 0.76 16.17
CA LEU A 4 -7.27 0.08 15.74
C LEU A 4 -7.44 -1.25 16.49
N ASN A 5 -8.65 -1.54 16.98
CA ASN A 5 -9.01 -2.89 17.44
C ASN A 5 -8.71 -3.90 16.31
N PRO A 6 -8.12 -5.07 16.58
CA PRO A 6 -8.01 -6.21 15.65
C PRO A 6 -9.16 -6.35 14.64
N ASP A 7 -10.43 -6.44 15.08
CA ASP A 7 -11.54 -6.67 14.14
C ASP A 7 -11.78 -5.50 13.17
N ALA A 8 -11.48 -4.27 13.60
CA ALA A 8 -11.56 -3.10 12.74
C ALA A 8 -10.41 -3.10 11.73
N ARG A 9 -9.21 -3.51 12.17
CA ARG A 9 -8.04 -3.64 11.30
C ARG A 9 -8.24 -4.70 10.23
N ASP A 10 -8.79 -5.86 10.59
CA ASP A 10 -9.03 -6.96 9.64
C ASP A 10 -10.08 -6.59 8.59
N ARG A 11 -11.16 -5.92 9.01
CA ARG A 11 -12.17 -5.39 8.08
C ARG A 11 -11.59 -4.36 7.13
N LEU A 12 -10.83 -3.39 7.65
CA LEU A 12 -10.17 -2.37 6.82
C LEU A 12 -9.15 -2.99 5.85
N TYR A 13 -8.43 -4.03 6.28
CA TYR A 13 -7.53 -4.77 5.39
C TYR A 13 -8.29 -5.42 4.24
N ALA A 14 -9.40 -6.11 4.53
CA ALA A 14 -10.24 -6.72 3.51
C ALA A 14 -10.84 -5.68 2.55
N ASP A 15 -11.21 -4.51 3.07
CA ASP A 15 -11.73 -3.41 2.26
C ASP A 15 -10.67 -2.81 1.33
N CYS A 16 -9.45 -2.60 1.84
CA CYS A 16 -8.31 -2.17 1.03
C CYS A 16 -8.00 -3.17 -0.08
N ALA A 17 -7.93 -4.48 0.23
CA ALA A 17 -7.64 -5.52 -0.75
C ALA A 17 -8.69 -5.57 -1.87
N ARG A 18 -9.97 -5.39 -1.52
CA ARG A 18 -11.06 -5.32 -2.49
C ARG A 18 -10.97 -4.08 -3.36
N ALA A 19 -10.71 -2.92 -2.77
CA ALA A 19 -10.58 -1.66 -3.51
C ALA A 19 -9.38 -1.68 -4.47
N ILE A 20 -8.25 -2.27 -4.07
CA ILE A 20 -7.09 -2.51 -4.94
C ILE A 20 -7.47 -3.40 -6.11
N SER A 21 -8.16 -4.51 -5.84
CA SER A 21 -8.63 -5.44 -6.87
C SER A 21 -9.59 -4.76 -7.86
N GLU A 22 -10.47 -3.90 -7.35
CA GLU A 22 -11.42 -3.12 -8.16
C GLU A 22 -10.72 -2.03 -9.00
N ALA A 23 -9.69 -1.39 -8.46
CA ALA A 23 -8.86 -0.44 -9.21
C ALA A 23 -8.21 -1.12 -10.42
N GLY A 24 -7.76 -2.37 -10.25
CA GLY A 24 -7.13 -3.19 -11.27
C GLY A 24 -5.65 -2.85 -11.47
N VAL A 25 -4.89 -3.80 -12.02
CA VAL A 25 -3.42 -3.75 -12.12
C VAL A 25 -2.87 -2.48 -12.76
N GLU A 26 -3.53 -1.98 -13.82
CA GLU A 26 -3.10 -0.77 -14.56
C GLU A 26 -3.21 0.51 -13.72
N ARG A 27 -4.09 0.54 -12.71
CA ARG A 27 -4.39 1.73 -11.91
C ARG A 27 -4.06 1.56 -10.43
N GLU A 28 -3.58 0.39 -10.02
CA GLU A 28 -3.28 0.07 -8.63
C GLU A 28 -2.34 1.10 -8.00
N SER A 29 -1.20 1.38 -8.65
CA SER A 29 -0.23 2.36 -8.16
C SER A 29 -0.83 3.76 -8.01
N LEU A 30 -1.69 4.19 -8.94
CA LEU A 30 -2.37 5.47 -8.87
C LEU A 30 -3.40 5.51 -7.73
N PHE A 31 -4.15 4.43 -7.56
CA PHE A 31 -5.10 4.27 -6.46
C PHE A 31 -4.39 4.34 -5.10
N LEU A 32 -3.30 3.58 -4.93
CA LEU A 32 -2.52 3.56 -3.70
C LEU A 32 -1.90 4.93 -3.38
N ALA A 33 -1.33 5.60 -4.38
CA ALA A 33 -0.80 6.96 -4.21
C ALA A 33 -1.89 7.95 -3.78
N ARG A 34 -3.08 7.87 -4.38
CA ARG A 34 -4.23 8.72 -4.02
C ARG A 34 -4.74 8.41 -2.61
N LEU A 35 -4.87 7.13 -2.25
CA LEU A 35 -5.31 6.71 -0.92
C LEU A 35 -4.34 7.20 0.15
N ALA A 36 -3.03 7.05 -0.06
CA ALA A 36 -2.01 7.54 0.85
C ALA A 36 -2.08 9.06 1.04
N LEU A 37 -2.27 9.82 -0.06
CA LEU A 37 -2.39 11.27 0.01
C LEU A 37 -3.60 11.71 0.86
N LEU A 38 -4.77 11.10 0.64
CA LEU A 38 -5.97 11.39 1.43
C LEU A 38 -5.77 11.10 2.92
N LEU A 39 -5.03 10.04 3.27
CA LEU A 39 -4.69 9.72 4.66
C LEU A 39 -3.68 10.73 5.25
N PHE A 40 -2.70 11.16 4.47
CA PHE A 40 -1.73 12.19 4.90
C PHE A 40 -2.38 13.54 5.16
N GLU A 41 -3.40 13.93 4.38
CA GLU A 41 -4.20 15.11 4.64
C GLU A 41 -4.90 15.05 6.01
N GLN A 42 -5.35 13.86 6.43
CA GLN A 42 -5.92 13.68 7.78
C GLN A 42 -4.86 13.76 8.89
N ILE A 43 -3.60 13.46 8.60
CA ILE A 43 -2.49 13.58 9.56
C ILE A 43 -2.05 15.04 9.71
N GLY A 44 -2.01 15.80 8.60
CA GLY A 44 -1.68 17.23 8.58
C GLY A 44 -0.23 17.57 8.97
N ASP A 45 0.66 16.59 9.07
CA ASP A 45 2.07 16.75 9.48
C ASP A 45 3.00 16.08 8.47
N GLU A 46 3.66 16.91 7.66
CA GLU A 46 4.55 16.47 6.59
C GLU A 46 5.75 15.67 7.10
N ALA A 47 6.33 16.02 8.25
CA ALA A 47 7.47 15.32 8.81
C ALA A 47 7.07 13.90 9.24
N ARG A 48 5.91 13.77 9.90
CA ARG A 48 5.35 12.46 10.26
C ARG A 48 5.01 11.62 9.03
N CYS A 49 4.46 12.22 7.98
CA CYS A 49 4.20 11.52 6.72
C CYS A 49 5.48 11.01 6.07
N ARG A 50 6.56 11.82 6.04
CA ARG A 50 7.87 11.38 5.55
C ARG A 50 8.47 10.24 6.37
N THR A 51 8.36 10.28 7.70
CA THR A 51 8.79 9.18 8.55
C THR A 51 8.02 7.90 8.26
N ALA A 52 6.70 7.99 8.09
CA ALA A 52 5.87 6.82 7.76
C ALA A 52 6.25 6.22 6.40
N LEU A 53 6.55 7.04 5.38
CA LEU A 53 7.04 6.57 4.08
C LEU A 53 8.38 5.83 4.22
N ALA A 54 9.33 6.39 4.97
CA ALA A 54 10.61 5.73 5.21
C ALA A 54 10.44 4.38 5.91
N GLN A 55 9.56 4.31 6.91
CA GLN A 55 9.23 3.06 7.60
C GLN A 55 8.54 2.03 6.71
N ALA A 56 7.66 2.47 5.79
CA ALA A 56 7.00 1.58 4.85
C ALA A 56 7.97 1.02 3.79
N LEU A 57 9.01 1.78 3.43
CA LEU A 57 10.06 1.32 2.53
C LEU A 57 11.03 0.36 3.22
N ASP A 58 11.31 0.60 4.51
CA ASP A 58 12.17 -0.25 5.33
C ASP A 58 11.51 -1.61 5.59
N GLY A 59 11.98 -2.65 4.89
CA GLY A 59 11.43 -4.01 5.00
C GLY A 59 10.58 -4.47 3.82
N LEU A 60 10.41 -3.64 2.78
CA LEU A 60 9.88 -4.15 1.51
C LEU A 60 10.85 -5.18 0.92
N PRO A 61 10.41 -6.42 0.64
CA PRO A 61 11.27 -7.38 -0.01
C PRO A 61 11.62 -6.85 -1.41
N MET A 62 12.91 -6.74 -1.71
CA MET A 62 13.36 -6.53 -3.09
C MET A 62 12.75 -7.65 -3.95
N PRO A 63 12.08 -7.33 -5.07
CA PRO A 63 11.62 -8.37 -5.98
C PRO A 63 12.85 -9.17 -6.41
N SER A 64 12.92 -10.42 -5.98
CA SER A 64 13.99 -11.32 -6.41
C SER A 64 13.88 -11.49 -7.92
N LEU A 65 15.01 -11.43 -8.62
CA LEU A 65 15.11 -11.52 -10.09
C LEU A 65 14.40 -12.76 -10.70
N SER A 66 14.08 -13.78 -9.90
CA SER A 66 13.25 -14.92 -10.32
C SER A 66 11.78 -14.58 -10.61
N ALA A 67 11.19 -13.56 -9.96
CA ALA A 67 9.79 -13.18 -10.20
C ALA A 67 9.60 -12.46 -11.55
N ALA A 68 10.57 -11.62 -11.95
CA ALA A 68 10.55 -10.95 -13.25
C ALA A 68 10.76 -11.93 -14.42
N ALA A 69 11.58 -12.97 -14.23
CA ALA A 69 11.82 -14.01 -15.25
C ALA A 69 10.59 -14.91 -15.51
N ALA A 70 9.72 -15.10 -14.52
CA ALA A 70 8.48 -15.86 -14.68
C ALA A 70 7.43 -15.10 -15.52
N MET A 71 7.40 -13.76 -15.44
CA MET A 71 6.43 -12.93 -16.15
C MET A 71 6.82 -12.62 -17.60
N GLY A 72 8.08 -12.90 -18.00
CA GLY A 72 8.57 -12.80 -19.37
C GLY A 72 8.53 -14.11 -20.16
N ARG A 73 7.89 -15.17 -19.63
CA ARG A 73 7.86 -16.52 -20.23
C ARG A 73 6.44 -17.03 -20.51
N VAL A 74 5.52 -16.12 -20.82
CA VAL A 74 4.28 -16.45 -21.55
C VAL A 74 4.51 -15.96 -22.98
N GLY A 75 4.72 -16.92 -23.88
CA GLY A 75 5.07 -16.69 -25.29
C GLY A 75 3.91 -16.20 -26.15
#